data_AF-A0A2P4S9N9-F1
#
_entry.id   AF-A0A2P4S9N9-F1
#
_cell.length_a   1.000
_cell.length_b   1.000
_cell.length_c   1.000
_cell.angle_alpha   90.00
_cell.angle_beta   90.00
_cell.angle_gamma   90.00
#
_symmetry.space_group_name_H-M   'P 1'
#
loop_
_entity.id
_entity.type
_entity.pdbx_description
1 polymer ?
#
loop_
_entity_poly.entity_id
_entity_poly.type
_entity_poly.pdbx_seq_one_letter_code
_entity_poly.pdbx_strand_id
1 'polypeptide(L)' 'DDALPNGLDVTFEVTELRRLTGSYNTMVGNNEGSMVLGLKFPNLFGRAEKVTFQFSYGTKETSYGLSFFKPQPGNFERK' A
#
# COMPACT_ATOMS: atom_id res chain seq x y z
N ASP A 1 -1.23 -39.98 3.23
CA ASP A 1 -0.25 -39.56 2.22
C ASP A 1 -0.85 -39.69 0.82
N ASP A 2 -1.72 -38.74 0.44
CA ASP A 2 -2.31 -38.71 -0.90
C ASP A 2 -1.77 -37.49 -1.66
N ALA A 3 -0.55 -37.60 -2.14
CA ALA A 3 -0.04 -36.74 -3.20
C ALA A 3 -0.37 -37.41 -4.55
N LEU A 4 -1.12 -36.72 -5.42
CA LEU A 4 -1.35 -37.19 -6.78
C LEU A 4 0.00 -37.54 -7.46
N PRO A 5 0.11 -38.62 -8.25
CA PRO A 5 1.36 -39.08 -8.86
C PRO A 5 2.00 -38.10 -9.87
N ASN A 6 1.36 -36.97 -10.09
CA ASN A 6 1.70 -35.86 -10.96
C ASN A 6 1.44 -34.51 -10.26
N GLY A 7 1.59 -34.47 -8.94
CA GLY A 7 1.52 -33.25 -8.13
C GLY A 7 2.61 -32.27 -8.51
N LEU A 8 2.21 -31.05 -8.86
CA LEU A 8 3.11 -29.93 -9.12
C LEU A 8 3.30 -29.14 -7.83
N ASP A 9 4.51 -29.16 -7.28
CA ASP A 9 4.86 -28.28 -6.17
C ASP A 9 5.10 -26.86 -6.70
N VAL A 10 4.16 -25.96 -6.42
CA VAL A 10 4.26 -24.54 -6.77
C VAL A 10 4.86 -23.79 -5.59
N THR A 11 6.17 -23.55 -5.64
CA THR A 11 6.85 -22.73 -4.64
C THR A 11 6.77 -21.27 -5.04
N PHE A 12 6.24 -20.42 -4.15
CA PHE A 12 6.22 -18.97 -4.34
C PHE A 12 7.32 -18.32 -3.49
N GLU A 13 8.37 -17.86 -4.14
CA GLU A 13 9.36 -17.00 -3.49
C GLU A 13 8.83 -15.57 -3.43
N VAL A 14 8.57 -15.08 -2.21
CA VAL A 14 8.10 -13.72 -1.97
C VAL A 14 9.09 -12.96 -1.10
N THR A 15 9.39 -11.73 -1.50
CA THR A 15 10.13 -10.77 -0.68
C THR A 15 9.15 -9.84 0.00
N GLU A 16 9.23 -9.74 1.33
CA GLU A 16 8.37 -8.81 2.08
C GLU A 16 8.71 -7.35 1.76
N LEU A 17 7.65 -6.56 1.54
CA LEU A 17 7.77 -5.10 1.46
C LEU A 17 8.12 -4.53 2.85
N ARG A 18 8.88 -3.42 2.88
CA ARG A 18 9.20 -2.73 4.13
C ARG A 18 7.93 -2.30 4.87
N ARG A 19 7.91 -2.49 6.20
CA ARG A 19 6.75 -2.21 7.08
C ARG A 19 6.31 -0.74 7.11
N LEU A 20 7.20 0.19 6.79
CA LEU A 20 6.93 1.62 6.70
C LEU A 20 7.76 2.24 5.58
N THR A 21 7.09 2.99 4.70
CA THR A 21 7.70 3.79 3.65
C THR A 21 7.26 5.24 3.81
N GLY A 22 8.21 6.13 4.08
CA GLY A 22 7.99 7.58 4.10
C GLY A 22 8.42 8.22 2.78
N SER A 23 7.72 9.29 2.40
CA SER A 23 8.05 10.13 1.25
C SER A 23 7.86 11.59 1.63
N TYR A 24 8.81 12.43 1.25
CA TYR A 24 8.69 13.88 1.32
C TYR A 24 8.83 14.40 -0.10
N ASN A 25 7.88 15.20 -0.56
CA ASN A 25 7.90 15.80 -1.89
C ASN A 25 7.70 17.29 -1.71
N THR A 26 8.51 18.10 -2.38
CA THR A 26 8.34 19.55 -2.43
C THR A 26 8.08 19.94 -3.87
N MET A 27 6.97 20.59 -4.13
CA MET A 27 6.58 21.12 -5.43
C MET A 27 6.58 22.64 -5.35
N VAL A 28 7.18 23.29 -6.35
CA VAL A 28 7.16 24.75 -6.49
C VAL A 28 6.59 25.04 -7.87
N GLY A 29 5.48 25.77 -7.94
CA GLY A 29 4.80 26.06 -9.20
C GLY A 29 3.82 27.22 -9.08
N ASN A 30 3.78 28.09 -10.08
CA ASN A 30 2.80 29.18 -10.21
C ASN A 30 2.68 30.09 -8.98
N ASN A 31 3.83 30.53 -8.43
CA ASN A 31 3.95 31.33 -7.20
C ASN A 31 3.46 30.64 -5.91
N GLU A 32 3.28 29.33 -5.93
CA GLU A 32 2.89 28.55 -4.76
C GLU A 32 3.90 27.42 -4.50
N GLY A 33 4.26 27.27 -3.23
CA GLY A 33 5.05 26.15 -2.75
C GLY A 33 4.11 25.18 -2.06
N SER A 34 4.18 23.90 -2.42
CA SER A 34 3.51 22.83 -1.71
C SER A 34 4.49 21.74 -1.29
N MET A 35 4.29 21.26 -0.07
CA MET A 35 5.09 20.19 0.51
C MET A 35 4.15 19.04 0.83
N VAL A 36 4.37 17.88 0.22
CA VAL A 36 3.60 16.66 0.43
C VAL A 36 4.43 15.65 1.20
N LEU A 37 4.07 15.45 2.46
CA LEU A 37 4.54 14.36 3.30
C LEU A 37 3.60 13.16 3.12
N GLY A 38 4.17 11.99 2.87
CA GLY A 38 3.44 10.74 2.69
C GLY A 38 4.03 9.65 3.57
N LEU A 39 3.17 8.92 4.28
CA LEU A 39 3.53 7.72 5.02
C LEU A 39 2.68 6.56 4.50
N LYS A 40 3.32 5.43 4.21
CA LYS A 40 2.67 4.21 3.73
C LYS A 40 3.06 3.06 4.64
N PHE A 41 2.05 2.39 5.18
CA PHE A 41 2.18 1.19 5.99
C PHE A 41 1.55 0.02 5.24
N PRO A 42 2.33 -0.72 4.43
CA PRO A 42 1.85 -1.93 3.81
C PRO A 42 1.84 -3.08 4.82
N ASN A 43 0.83 -3.93 4.72
CA ASN A 43 0.70 -5.20 5.43
C ASN A 43 0.68 -5.11 6.97
N LEU A 44 -0.12 -4.21 7.55
CA LEU A 44 -0.19 -3.99 9.00
C LEU A 44 -0.58 -5.23 9.82
N PHE A 45 -1.53 -6.04 9.35
CA PHE A 45 -2.00 -7.24 10.06
C PHE A 45 -1.67 -8.54 9.32
N GLY A 46 -0.75 -8.51 8.34
CA GLY A 46 -0.42 -9.69 7.53
C GLY A 46 -1.45 -10.05 6.46
N ARG A 47 -2.54 -9.27 6.30
CA ARG A 47 -3.63 -9.55 5.36
C ARG A 47 -3.59 -8.64 4.12
N ALA A 48 -2.41 -8.14 3.77
CA ALA A 48 -2.19 -7.20 2.67
C ALA A 48 -3.01 -5.89 2.78
N GLU A 49 -3.41 -5.49 4.00
CA GLU A 49 -3.98 -4.16 4.22
C GLU A 49 -2.93 -3.07 4.00
N LYS A 50 -3.35 -1.90 3.54
CA LYS A 50 -2.46 -0.75 3.32
C LYS A 50 -3.08 0.50 3.91
N VAL A 51 -2.39 1.13 4.85
CA VAL A 51 -2.71 2.47 5.32
C VAL A 51 -1.79 3.46 4.60
N THR A 52 -2.36 4.52 4.05
CA THR A 52 -1.62 5.63 3.47
C THR A 52 -2.09 6.92 4.13
N PHE A 53 -1.16 7.63 4.74
CA PHE A 53 -1.35 8.96 5.27
C PHE A 53 -0.64 9.97 4.37
N GLN A 54 -1.32 11.04 4.01
CA GLN A 54 -0.81 12.12 3.17
C GLN A 54 -1.12 13.44 3.86
N PHE A 55 -0.08 14.23 4.06
CA PHE A 55 -0.17 15.58 4.58
C PHE A 55 0.45 16.51 3.53
N SER A 56 -0.38 17.37 2.95
CA SER A 56 0.03 18.36 1.97
C SER A 56 -0.10 19.74 2.60
N TYR A 57 1.01 20.46 2.66
CA TYR A 57 1.07 21.84 3.13
C TYR A 57 1.42 22.74 1.94
N GLY A 58 0.43 23.44 1.40
CA GLY A 58 0.60 24.47 0.38
C GLY A 58 0.42 25.85 0.96
N THR A 59 1.04 26.86 0.34
CA THR A 59 0.92 28.28 0.70
C THR A 59 -0.51 28.81 0.81
N LYS A 60 -1.51 28.14 0.20
CA LYS A 60 -2.94 28.47 0.31
C LYS A 60 -3.79 27.38 0.95
N GLU A 61 -3.48 26.12 0.69
CA GLU A 61 -4.30 24.99 1.13
C GLU A 61 -3.45 23.97 1.89
N THR A 62 -3.94 23.61 3.08
CA THR A 62 -3.40 22.48 3.83
C THR A 62 -4.40 21.33 3.72
N SER A 63 -3.94 20.19 3.21
CA SER A 63 -4.75 18.99 3.01
C SER A 63 -4.21 17.84 3.83
N TYR A 64 -5.12 17.11 4.46
CA TYR A 64 -4.84 15.91 5.23
C TYR A 64 -5.67 14.78 4.65
N GLY A 65 -5.03 13.69 4.29
CA GLY A 65 -5.67 12.50 3.73
C GLY A 65 -5.25 11.26 4.48
N LEU A 66 -6.21 10.51 4.98
CA LEU A 66 -6.00 9.16 5.49
C LEU A 66 -6.78 8.18 4.62
N SER A 67 -6.07 7.21 4.05
CA SER A 67 -6.65 6.18 3.20
C SER A 67 -6.35 4.80 3.79
N PHE A 68 -7.40 4.00 4.00
CA PHE A 68 -7.28 2.61 4.42
C PHE A 68 -7.79 1.70 3.31
N PHE A 69 -6.93 0.78 2.89
CA PHE A 69 -7.26 -0.25 1.92
C PHE A 69 -7.21 -1.62 2.60
N LYS A 70 -8.30 -2.38 2.51
CA LYS A 70 -8.39 -3.77 2.95
C LYS A 70 -8.87 -4.62 1.76
N PRO A 71 -8.11 -5.66 1.36
CA PRO A 71 -8.60 -6.60 0.37
C PRO A 71 -9.74 -7.43 0.95
N GLN A 72 -10.81 -7.60 0.17
CA GLN A 72 -11.86 -8.54 0.49
C GLN A 72 -11.45 -9.94 0.01
N PRO A 73 -11.65 -11.00 0.82
CA PRO A 73 -11.48 -12.36 0.34
C PRO A 73 -12.50 -12.59 -0.78
N GLY A 74 -12.01 -12.79 -2.00
CA GLY A 74 -12.87 -13.07 -3.15
C GLY A 74 -13.48 -14.47 -3.01
N ASN A 75 -14.79 -14.58 -3.14
CA ASN A 75 -15.44 -15.85 -3.39
C ASN A 75 -15.24 -16.17 -4.88
N PHE A 76 -14.21 -16.95 -5.20
CA PHE A 76 -14.02 -17.46 -6.54
C PHE A 76 -15.05 -18.58 -6.75
N GLU A 77 -16.25 -18.23 -7.20
CA GLU A 77 -17.18 -19.24 -7.72
C GLU A 77 -16.52 -19.88 -8.94
N ARG A 78 -15.96 -21.07 -8.76
CA ARG A 78 -15.61 -21.95 -9.88
C ARG A 78 -16.92 -22.36 -10.55
N LYS A 79 -17.21 -21.77 -11.71
CA LYS A 79 -18.09 -22.40 -12.70
C LYS A 79 -17.32 -23.43 -13.51
#